data_AF-A0A8T3ZE40-F1
#
_entry.id   AF-A0A8T3ZE40-F1
#
_cell.length_a   1.000
_cell.length_b   1.000
_cell.length_c   1.000
_cell.angle_alpha   90.00
_cell.angle_beta   90.00
_cell.angle_gamma   90.00
#
_symmetry.space_group_name_H-M   'P 1'
#
loop_
_entity.id
_entity.type
_entity.pdbx_description
1 polymer ?
#
loop_
_entity_poly.entity_id
_entity_poly.type
_entity_poly.pdbx_seq_one_letter_code
_entity_poly.pdbx_strand_id
1 'polypeptide(L)'
;HLMILNTLGINNIIIVQTKIDLVTKERAVASFNEIKKFVAGSVAENAPIVPISANFNLNIDAVVEEIERSIPTPKRDKNAPLRMFVSRSFDVNKPGTDIDSLNGGVIGGSVIQGHIKLREKLELKPGITKKEGGKPEKLIFEVTSLREENEKLEEAFPGGLIAIGTRLDPTLTKSDSFIGSVVGRVGELPEPVSVVKIKYELLKRTDIDNPPLKLSEPVVVNINTTTNVGVIADLGKGIATVRLKKVMVADKSSKAALSRKIGQRWRLAAWGQIV
;
A
#
# COMPACT_ATOMS: atom_id res chain seq x y z
N HIS A 1 -6.06 -7.94 -11.08
CA HIS A 1 -6.79 -7.43 -9.90
C HIS A 1 -7.63 -8.53 -9.26
N LEU A 2 -8.66 -9.06 -9.95
CA LEU A 2 -9.53 -10.11 -9.39
C LEU A 2 -8.76 -11.31 -8.78
N MET A 3 -7.77 -11.85 -9.50
CA MET A 3 -6.91 -12.92 -8.97
C MET A 3 -6.29 -12.57 -7.61
N ILE A 4 -5.81 -11.34 -7.42
CA ILE A 4 -5.19 -10.90 -6.16
C ILE A 4 -6.25 -10.80 -5.06
N LEU A 5 -7.42 -10.23 -5.37
CA LEU A 5 -8.53 -10.15 -4.42
C LEU A 5 -8.97 -11.55 -3.95
N ASN A 6 -9.08 -12.49 -4.90
CA ASN A 6 -9.43 -13.89 -4.63
C ASN A 6 -8.40 -14.57 -3.74
N THR A 7 -7.12 -14.39 -4.06
CA THR A 7 -6.01 -14.92 -3.27
C THR A 7 -5.94 -14.33 -1.86
N LEU A 8 -6.20 -13.02 -1.72
CA LEU A 8 -6.15 -12.35 -0.42
C LEU A 8 -7.42 -12.54 0.43
N GLY A 9 -8.47 -13.16 -0.13
CA GLY A 9 -9.77 -13.31 0.52
C GLY A 9 -10.42 -11.97 0.83
N ILE A 10 -10.35 -11.01 -0.12
CA ILE A 10 -11.02 -9.72 0.01
C ILE A 10 -12.39 -9.86 -0.64
N ASN A 11 -13.44 -9.76 0.18
CA ASN A 11 -14.81 -10.11 -0.22
C ASN A 11 -15.70 -8.88 -0.43
N ASN A 12 -15.36 -7.77 0.25
CA ASN A 12 -16.10 -6.52 0.17
C ASN A 12 -15.72 -5.82 -1.15
N ILE A 13 -16.40 -6.21 -2.23
CA ILE A 13 -16.11 -5.79 -3.59
C ILE A 13 -17.38 -5.21 -4.20
N ILE A 14 -17.23 -4.11 -4.93
CA ILE A 14 -18.23 -3.55 -5.82
C ILE A 14 -17.61 -3.47 -7.21
N ILE A 15 -18.32 -3.94 -8.22
CA ILE A 15 -17.87 -3.88 -9.60
C ILE A 15 -18.55 -2.69 -10.25
N VAL A 16 -17.75 -1.77 -10.79
CA VAL A 16 -18.28 -0.58 -11.48
C VAL A 16 -18.10 -0.78 -12.99
N GLN A 17 -19.22 -0.90 -13.72
CA GLN A 17 -19.20 -0.95 -15.18
C GLN A 17 -19.17 0.48 -15.72
N THR A 18 -17.95 0.96 -16.01
CA THR A 18 -17.73 2.35 -16.48
C THR A 18 -17.95 2.51 -17.99
N LYS A 19 -18.07 3.76 -18.43
CA LYS A 19 -18.12 4.17 -19.85
C LYS A 19 -19.31 3.59 -20.62
N ILE A 20 -20.45 3.42 -19.96
CA ILE A 20 -21.69 2.96 -20.62
C ILE A 20 -22.18 3.98 -21.66
N ASP A 21 -21.76 5.23 -21.55
CA ASP A 21 -22.03 6.30 -22.51
C ASP A 21 -21.37 6.11 -23.89
N LEU A 22 -20.34 5.28 -23.98
CA LEU A 22 -19.62 5.05 -25.24
C LEU A 22 -20.18 3.89 -26.08
N VAL A 23 -21.21 3.21 -25.58
CA VAL A 23 -21.72 1.98 -26.19
C VAL A 23 -23.24 1.98 -26.24
N THR A 24 -23.82 1.16 -27.12
CA THR A 24 -25.27 0.97 -27.15
C THR A 24 -25.75 0.20 -25.92
N LYS A 25 -27.04 0.30 -25.62
CA LYS A 25 -27.68 -0.45 -24.52
C LYS A 25 -27.43 -1.95 -24.64
N GLU A 26 -27.53 -2.50 -25.85
CA GLU A 26 -27.34 -3.93 -26.12
C GLU A 26 -25.90 -4.34 -25.81
N ARG A 27 -24.90 -3.52 -26.19
CA ARG A 27 -23.50 -3.78 -25.86
C ARG A 27 -23.24 -3.65 -24.37
N ALA A 28 -23.83 -2.68 -23.68
CA ALA A 28 -23.71 -2.52 -22.23
C ALA A 28 -24.26 -3.75 -21.48
N VAL A 29 -25.43 -4.25 -21.88
CA VAL A 29 -26.03 -5.48 -21.32
C VAL A 29 -25.19 -6.71 -21.63
N ALA A 30 -24.65 -6.84 -22.85
CA ALA A 30 -23.74 -7.92 -23.21
C ALA A 30 -22.48 -7.90 -22.33
N SER A 31 -21.86 -6.73 -22.17
CA SER A 31 -20.69 -6.54 -21.30
C SER A 31 -20.99 -6.85 -19.83
N PHE A 32 -22.18 -6.49 -19.34
CA PHE A 32 -22.61 -6.84 -17.98
C PHE A 32 -22.67 -8.36 -17.77
N ASN A 33 -23.20 -9.10 -18.75
CA ASN A 33 -23.25 -10.57 -18.71
C ASN A 33 -21.85 -11.20 -18.85
N GLU A 34 -20.96 -10.60 -19.64
CA GLU A 34 -19.54 -11.00 -19.71
C GLU A 34 -18.86 -10.84 -18.35
N ILE A 35 -19.10 -9.73 -17.66
CA ILE A 35 -18.57 -9.48 -16.30
C ILE A 35 -19.07 -10.57 -15.35
N LYS A 36 -20.39 -10.85 -15.32
CA LYS A 36 -20.97 -11.91 -14.47
C LYS A 36 -20.32 -13.27 -14.72
N LYS A 37 -20.14 -13.65 -16.01
CA LYS A 37 -19.46 -14.89 -16.38
C LYS A 37 -17.99 -14.90 -15.94
N PHE A 38 -17.31 -13.76 -16.04
CA PHE A 38 -15.90 -13.63 -15.67
C PHE A 38 -15.68 -13.76 -14.16
N VAL A 39 -16.61 -13.27 -13.33
CA VAL A 39 -16.47 -13.31 -11.86
C VAL A 39 -17.07 -14.56 -11.22
N ALA A 40 -17.79 -15.39 -11.98
CA ALA A 40 -18.34 -16.64 -11.50
C ALA A 40 -17.26 -17.57 -10.91
N GLY A 41 -17.51 -18.14 -9.74
CA GLY A 41 -16.56 -18.99 -9.01
C GLY A 41 -15.43 -18.23 -8.31
N SER A 42 -15.49 -16.89 -8.22
CA SER A 42 -14.51 -16.06 -7.52
C SER A 42 -15.11 -15.38 -6.28
N VAL A 43 -14.26 -14.76 -5.45
CA VAL A 43 -14.71 -13.90 -4.32
C VAL A 43 -15.65 -12.76 -4.73
N ALA A 44 -15.69 -12.40 -6.02
CA ALA A 44 -16.54 -11.33 -6.54
C ALA A 44 -17.80 -11.86 -7.26
N GLU A 45 -18.11 -13.15 -7.18
CA GLU A 45 -19.27 -13.75 -7.89
C GLU A 45 -20.59 -13.05 -7.55
N ASN A 46 -20.79 -12.75 -6.27
CA ASN A 46 -21.98 -12.08 -5.76
C ASN A 46 -21.77 -10.57 -5.56
N ALA A 47 -20.66 -10.01 -6.07
CA ALA A 47 -20.41 -8.58 -5.94
C ALA A 47 -21.44 -7.78 -6.75
N PRO A 48 -22.02 -6.71 -6.19
CA PRO A 48 -22.91 -5.82 -6.93
C PRO A 48 -22.18 -5.21 -8.13
N ILE A 49 -22.88 -5.14 -9.27
CA ILE A 49 -22.38 -4.52 -10.50
C ILE A 49 -23.19 -3.26 -10.78
N VAL A 50 -22.56 -2.10 -10.64
CA VAL A 50 -23.21 -0.80 -10.85
C VAL A 50 -22.73 -0.18 -12.17
N PRO A 51 -23.61 -0.03 -13.19
CA PRO A 51 -23.27 0.66 -14.43
C PRO A 51 -23.29 2.17 -14.22
N ILE A 52 -22.21 2.85 -14.65
CA ILE A 52 -22.08 4.31 -14.51
C ILE A 52 -21.60 4.97 -15.79
N SER A 53 -21.90 6.26 -15.92
CA SER A 53 -21.17 7.19 -16.78
C SER A 53 -20.57 8.30 -15.94
N ALA A 54 -19.23 8.32 -15.84
CA ALA A 54 -18.52 9.36 -15.11
C ALA A 54 -18.65 10.74 -15.80
N ASN A 55 -18.68 10.75 -17.14
CA ASN A 55 -18.78 11.99 -17.93
C ASN A 55 -20.12 12.70 -17.72
N PHE A 56 -21.21 11.92 -17.65
CA PHE A 56 -22.55 12.45 -17.46
C PHE A 56 -23.02 12.39 -15.99
N ASN A 57 -22.12 12.02 -15.06
CA ASN A 57 -22.41 11.87 -13.64
C ASN A 57 -23.63 10.97 -13.35
N LEU A 58 -23.80 9.90 -14.13
CA LEU A 58 -24.94 8.98 -14.02
C LEU A 58 -24.62 7.83 -13.06
N ASN A 59 -25.58 7.52 -12.18
CA ASN A 59 -25.54 6.43 -11.18
C ASN A 59 -24.37 6.52 -10.18
N ILE A 60 -23.79 7.70 -9.96
CA ILE A 60 -22.75 7.88 -8.94
C ILE A 60 -23.32 7.74 -7.54
N ASP A 61 -24.53 8.24 -7.32
CA ASP A 61 -25.34 8.03 -6.12
C ASP A 61 -25.57 6.54 -5.81
N ALA A 62 -25.91 5.73 -6.83
CA ALA A 62 -26.08 4.29 -6.68
C ALA A 62 -24.76 3.59 -6.27
N VAL A 63 -23.60 4.06 -6.75
CA VAL A 63 -22.29 3.56 -6.29
C VAL A 63 -22.06 3.91 -4.83
N VAL A 64 -22.38 5.14 -4.40
CA VAL A 64 -22.25 5.57 -3.00
C VAL A 64 -23.14 4.73 -2.09
N GLU A 65 -24.40 4.51 -2.47
CA GLU A 65 -25.32 3.64 -1.73
C GLU A 65 -24.75 2.21 -1.59
N GLU A 66 -24.19 1.67 -2.67
CA GLU A 66 -23.59 0.34 -2.65
C GLU A 66 -22.36 0.27 -1.74
N ILE A 67 -21.51 1.31 -1.72
CA ILE A 67 -20.36 1.40 -0.83
C ILE A 67 -20.82 1.33 0.63
N GLU A 68 -21.81 2.14 1.01
CA GLU A 68 -22.36 2.16 2.37
C GLU A 68 -22.97 0.79 2.77
N ARG A 69 -23.65 0.12 1.84
CA ARG A 69 -24.31 -1.16 2.11
C ARG A 69 -23.36 -2.35 2.15
N SER A 70 -22.40 -2.40 1.22
CA SER A 70 -21.59 -3.60 0.96
C SER A 70 -20.17 -3.53 1.55
N ILE A 71 -19.70 -2.35 1.97
CA ILE A 71 -18.35 -2.16 2.50
C ILE A 71 -18.42 -1.51 3.90
N PRO A 72 -18.75 -2.28 4.95
CA PRO A 72 -18.83 -1.72 6.30
C PRO A 72 -17.45 -1.28 6.79
N THR A 73 -17.43 -0.19 7.56
CA THR A 73 -16.20 0.28 8.20
C THR A 73 -15.66 -0.81 9.15
N PRO A 74 -14.44 -1.32 8.94
CA PRO A 74 -13.89 -2.37 9.79
C PRO A 74 -13.61 -1.83 11.19
N LYS A 75 -13.74 -2.70 12.20
CA LYS A 75 -13.28 -2.39 13.56
C LYS A 75 -11.75 -2.30 13.55
N ARG A 76 -11.22 -1.22 14.11
CA ARG A 76 -9.77 -0.99 14.24
C ARG A 76 -9.41 -0.70 15.68
N ASP A 77 -8.27 -1.22 16.13
CA ASP A 77 -7.79 -0.98 17.48
C ASP A 77 -7.05 0.36 17.57
N LYS A 78 -7.64 1.29 18.32
CA LYS A 78 -7.12 2.65 18.55
C LYS A 78 -6.03 2.69 19.63
N ASN A 79 -5.95 1.64 20.46
CA ASN A 79 -5.03 1.55 21.60
C ASN A 79 -3.81 0.67 21.31
N ALA A 80 -3.81 -0.06 20.20
CA ALA A 80 -2.65 -0.78 19.70
C ALA A 80 -1.43 0.15 19.47
N PRO A 81 -0.21 -0.40 19.49
CA PRO A 81 1.00 0.35 19.13
C PRO A 81 0.86 1.01 17.77
N LEU A 82 1.29 2.27 17.66
CA LEU A 82 1.09 3.04 16.43
C LEU A 82 1.84 2.39 15.26
N ARG A 83 1.09 2.17 14.17
CA ARG A 83 1.65 1.84 12.85
C ARG A 83 0.95 2.67 11.80
N MET A 84 1.72 3.50 11.12
CA MET A 84 1.30 4.20 9.92
C MET A 84 2.20 3.80 8.75
N PHE A 85 1.60 3.42 7.64
CA PHE A 85 2.33 3.11 6.41
C PHE A 85 2.42 4.35 5.54
N VAL A 86 3.66 4.78 5.26
CA VAL A 86 3.92 5.93 4.41
C VAL A 86 3.69 5.52 2.96
N SER A 87 2.75 6.20 2.31
CA SER A 87 2.42 6.00 0.89
C SER A 87 2.93 7.13 0.02
N ARG A 88 3.19 8.32 0.58
CA ARG A 88 3.70 9.51 -0.10
C ARG A 88 4.59 10.35 0.82
N SER A 89 5.51 11.11 0.23
CA SER A 89 6.19 12.20 0.93
C SER A 89 6.50 13.33 -0.04
N PHE A 90 6.39 14.57 0.44
CA PHE A 90 6.58 15.71 -0.43
C PHE A 90 7.06 16.95 0.32
N ASP A 91 7.61 17.87 -0.46
CA ASP A 91 7.89 19.24 -0.08
C ASP A 91 6.68 20.10 -0.51
N VAL A 92 6.13 20.86 0.43
CA VAL A 92 4.99 21.76 0.17
C VAL A 92 5.42 23.20 -0.15
N ASN A 93 6.72 23.50 -0.04
CA ASN A 93 7.26 24.83 -0.29
C ASN A 93 7.33 25.08 -1.80
N LYS A 94 6.77 26.21 -2.24
CA LYS A 94 6.78 26.60 -3.66
C LYS A 94 8.12 27.27 -4.02
N PRO A 95 8.56 27.21 -5.29
CA PRO A 95 9.70 28.00 -5.73
C PRO A 95 9.52 29.48 -5.38
N GLY A 96 10.56 30.10 -4.80
CA GLY A 96 10.52 31.49 -4.34
C GLY A 96 9.92 31.72 -2.94
N THR A 97 9.66 30.66 -2.16
CA THR A 97 9.28 30.80 -0.75
C THR A 97 10.43 31.39 0.05
N ASP A 98 10.16 32.44 0.83
CA ASP A 98 11.14 33.04 1.73
C ASP A 98 11.60 32.05 2.81
N ILE A 99 12.87 32.16 3.22
CA ILE A 99 13.50 31.25 4.18
C ILE A 99 12.69 31.16 5.48
N ASP A 100 12.20 32.30 5.99
CA ASP A 100 11.44 32.39 7.24
C ASP A 100 10.03 31.78 7.15
N SER A 101 9.53 31.57 5.92
CA SER A 101 8.21 30.98 5.65
C SER A 101 8.27 29.51 5.24
N LEU A 102 9.47 28.90 5.26
CA LEU A 102 9.63 27.49 4.93
C LEU A 102 8.93 26.60 5.95
N ASN A 103 8.10 25.71 5.42
CA ASN A 103 7.50 24.62 6.18
C ASN A 103 8.40 23.40 6.13
N GLY A 104 8.38 22.59 7.18
CA GLY A 104 9.04 21.29 7.14
C GLY A 104 8.38 20.32 6.17
N GLY A 105 9.06 19.21 5.90
CA GLY A 105 8.58 18.17 4.99
C GLY A 105 7.27 17.53 5.44
N VAL A 106 6.49 17.02 4.49
CA VAL A 106 5.20 16.35 4.74
C VAL A 106 5.30 14.86 4.43
N ILE A 107 4.71 14.05 5.32
CA ILE A 107 4.59 12.60 5.20
C ILE A 107 3.11 12.26 5.04
N GLY A 108 2.76 11.61 3.94
CA GLY A 108 1.41 11.14 3.64
C GLY A 108 1.30 9.62 3.78
N GLY A 109 0.25 9.14 4.43
CA GLY A 109 0.06 7.71 4.61
C GLY A 109 -1.21 7.35 5.35
N SER A 110 -1.39 6.07 5.63
CA SER A 110 -2.56 5.57 6.35
C SER A 110 -2.17 5.01 7.70
N VAL A 111 -2.86 5.48 8.74
CA VAL A 111 -2.78 4.88 10.07
C VAL A 111 -3.52 3.53 10.02
N ILE A 112 -2.82 2.46 10.38
CA ILE A 112 -3.36 1.10 10.35
C ILE A 112 -3.88 0.69 11.73
N GLN A 113 -3.17 1.10 12.78
CA GLN A 113 -3.52 0.84 14.18
C GLN A 113 -2.89 1.91 15.08
N GLY A 114 -3.44 2.06 16.29
CA GLY A 114 -3.08 3.15 17.20
C GLY A 114 -3.68 4.48 16.76
N HIS A 115 -3.09 5.59 17.20
CA HIS A 115 -3.50 6.94 16.80
C HIS A 115 -2.30 7.89 16.90
N ILE A 116 -2.42 9.03 16.22
CA ILE A 116 -1.40 10.08 16.19
C ILE A 116 -1.98 11.33 16.84
N LYS A 117 -1.20 12.03 17.66
CA LYS A 117 -1.55 13.32 18.27
C LYS A 117 -0.63 14.43 17.80
N LEU A 118 -1.18 15.62 17.67
CA LEU A 118 -0.42 16.83 17.40
C LEU A 118 0.67 17.04 18.48
N ARG A 119 1.86 17.52 18.07
CA ARG A 119 3.04 17.78 18.93
C ARG A 119 3.72 16.54 19.52
N GLU A 120 3.27 15.33 19.23
CA GLU A 120 3.98 14.14 19.69
C GLU A 120 5.26 13.91 18.86
N LYS A 121 6.22 13.16 19.45
CA LYS A 121 7.44 12.73 18.77
C LYS A 121 7.27 11.32 18.24
N LEU A 122 7.47 11.15 16.94
CA LEU A 122 7.36 9.89 16.23
C LEU A 122 8.70 9.48 15.63
N GLU A 123 8.83 8.20 15.34
CA GLU A 123 9.97 7.60 14.65
C GLU A 123 9.53 7.13 13.27
N LEU A 124 10.39 7.36 12.28
CA LEU A 124 10.28 6.80 10.94
C LEU A 124 11.38 5.76 10.74
N LYS A 125 10.98 4.51 10.45
CA LYS A 125 11.90 3.43 10.05
C LYS A 125 11.65 3.05 8.58
N PRO A 126 12.70 2.71 7.80
CA PRO A 126 14.07 2.44 8.24
C PRO A 126 14.90 3.65 8.67
N GLY A 127 14.49 4.87 8.32
CA GLY A 127 15.25 6.09 8.57
C GLY A 127 16.01 6.54 7.32
N ILE A 128 17.13 7.25 7.50
CA ILE A 128 17.87 7.87 6.39
C ILE A 128 19.19 7.13 6.17
N THR A 129 19.45 6.73 4.93
CA THR A 129 20.70 6.07 4.55
C THR A 129 21.60 7.07 3.81
N LYS A 130 22.68 7.54 4.45
CA LYS A 130 23.62 8.53 3.86
C LYS A 130 24.52 7.98 2.76
N LYS A 131 24.81 6.67 2.77
CA LYS A 131 25.66 5.99 1.78
C LYS A 131 24.97 4.71 1.33
N GLU A 132 25.00 4.41 0.02
CA GLU A 132 24.41 3.16 -0.50
C GLU A 132 25.02 1.95 0.23
N GLY A 133 24.17 1.08 0.79
CA GLY A 133 24.60 -0.06 1.61
C GLY A 133 24.93 0.24 3.08
N GLY A 134 24.89 1.51 3.50
CA GLY A 134 25.09 1.92 4.90
C GLY A 134 23.91 1.57 5.80
N LYS A 135 24.18 1.50 7.11
CA LYS A 135 23.13 1.36 8.13
C LYS A 135 22.27 2.64 8.13
N PRO A 136 20.92 2.53 8.09
CA PRO A 136 20.07 3.70 8.25
C PRO A 136 20.29 4.37 9.60
N GLU A 137 20.34 5.70 9.57
CA GLU A 137 20.31 6.51 10.78
C GLU A 137 18.88 6.70 11.24
N LYS A 138 18.69 6.63 12.56
CA LYS A 138 17.39 6.80 13.21
C LYS A 138 16.82 8.19 12.88
N LEU A 139 15.56 8.23 12.44
CA LEU A 139 14.85 9.47 12.16
C LEU A 139 13.69 9.64 13.16
N ILE A 140 13.81 10.63 14.04
CA ILE A 140 12.74 11.06 14.95
C ILE A 140 12.30 12.45 14.50
N PHE A 141 10.99 12.69 14.49
CA PHE A 141 10.42 13.97 14.15
C PHE A 141 9.25 14.33 15.07
N GLU A 142 8.93 15.61 15.14
CA GLU A 142 7.77 16.13 15.85
C GLU A 142 6.62 16.39 14.86
N VAL A 143 5.41 16.03 15.24
CA VAL A 143 4.19 16.30 14.46
C VAL A 143 3.78 17.76 14.61
N THR A 144 3.90 18.55 13.53
CA THR A 144 3.56 19.98 13.53
C THR A 144 2.14 20.26 13.07
N SER A 145 1.57 19.37 12.24
CA SER A 145 0.18 19.45 11.81
C SER A 145 -0.34 18.07 11.39
N LEU A 146 -1.62 17.82 11.58
CA LEU A 146 -2.33 16.69 11.00
C LEU A 146 -3.44 17.22 10.11
N ARG A 147 -3.57 16.65 8.90
CA ARG A 147 -4.63 16.98 7.97
C ARG A 147 -5.23 15.75 7.32
N GLU A 148 -6.54 15.78 7.17
CA GLU A 148 -7.31 14.86 6.33
C GLU A 148 -8.08 15.72 5.35
N GLU A 149 -7.84 15.52 4.05
CA GLU A 149 -8.33 16.43 3.00
C GLU A 149 -8.01 17.91 3.28
N ASN A 150 -9.03 18.73 3.48
CA ASN A 150 -8.91 20.16 3.80
C ASN A 150 -9.01 20.46 5.30
N GLU A 151 -9.32 19.45 6.11
CA GLU A 151 -9.56 19.59 7.54
C GLU A 151 -8.27 19.47 8.35
N LYS A 152 -8.16 20.30 9.40
CA LYS A 152 -7.08 20.21 10.38
C LYS A 152 -7.53 19.32 11.53
N LEU A 153 -6.65 18.43 11.96
CA LEU A 153 -6.93 17.47 13.02
C LEU A 153 -6.02 17.70 14.23
N GLU A 154 -6.53 17.43 15.42
CA GLU A 154 -5.72 17.31 16.64
C GLU A 154 -5.21 15.88 16.85
N GLU A 155 -6.02 14.90 16.44
CA GLU A 155 -5.69 13.49 16.47
C GLU A 155 -6.08 12.80 15.16
N ALA A 156 -5.28 11.81 14.74
CA ALA A 156 -5.56 11.00 13.56
C ALA A 156 -5.69 9.51 13.94
N PHE A 157 -6.78 8.90 13.51
CA PHE A 157 -7.13 7.51 13.81
C PHE A 157 -6.98 6.60 12.59
N PRO A 158 -7.01 5.28 12.77
CA PRO A 158 -6.97 4.34 11.67
C PRO A 158 -8.24 4.47 10.83
N GLY A 159 -8.12 4.73 9.52
CA GLY A 159 -9.31 4.87 8.67
C GLY A 159 -9.09 5.54 7.33
N GLY A 160 -8.18 6.52 7.26
CA GLY A 160 -8.02 7.36 6.07
C GLY A 160 -6.56 7.57 5.65
N LEU A 161 -6.37 8.55 4.76
CA LEU A 161 -5.07 9.08 4.36
C LEU A 161 -4.83 10.38 5.11
N ILE A 162 -3.75 10.40 5.88
CA ILE A 162 -3.40 11.51 6.75
C ILE A 162 -2.10 12.12 6.24
N ALA A 163 -2.09 13.45 6.15
CA ALA A 163 -0.89 14.23 5.93
C ALA A 163 -0.34 14.73 7.27
N ILE A 164 0.90 14.34 7.55
CA ILE A 164 1.65 14.75 8.73
C ILE A 164 2.63 15.83 8.32
N GLY A 165 2.41 17.04 8.82
CA GLY A 165 3.42 18.10 8.82
C GLY A 165 4.50 17.76 9.84
N THR A 166 5.76 17.94 9.45
CA THR A 166 6.90 17.64 10.31
C THR A 166 7.84 18.84 10.44
N ARG A 167 8.88 18.70 11.26
CA ARG A 167 10.05 19.61 11.27
C ARG A 167 11.23 19.09 10.44
N LEU A 168 11.02 18.07 9.63
CA LEU A 168 12.08 17.51 8.78
C LEU A 168 12.47 18.51 7.70
N ASP A 169 13.75 18.50 7.34
CA ASP A 169 14.24 19.22 6.17
C ASP A 169 13.44 18.78 4.93
N PRO A 170 12.82 19.71 4.18
CA PRO A 170 11.99 19.37 3.01
C PRO A 170 12.73 18.60 1.92
N THR A 171 14.06 18.73 1.83
CA THR A 171 14.88 17.97 0.89
C THR A 171 14.88 16.47 1.18
N LEU A 172 14.55 16.08 2.42
CA LEU A 172 14.44 14.69 2.83
C LEU A 172 13.09 14.07 2.47
N THR A 173 12.03 14.86 2.31
CA THR A 173 10.68 14.37 1.99
C THR A 173 10.31 14.50 0.52
N LYS A 174 11.04 15.33 -0.26
CA LYS A 174 10.73 15.57 -1.68
C LYS A 174 10.71 14.28 -2.51
N SER A 175 9.89 14.29 -3.56
CA SER A 175 9.86 13.22 -4.58
C SER A 175 9.64 11.82 -3.99
N ASP A 176 8.75 11.71 -2.99
CA ASP A 176 8.32 10.42 -2.47
C ASP A 176 9.47 9.55 -1.87
N SER A 177 10.52 10.22 -1.40
CA SER A 177 11.72 9.62 -0.78
C SER A 177 11.44 8.68 0.40
N PHE A 178 10.33 8.88 1.14
CA PHE A 178 9.95 8.06 2.28
C PHE A 178 8.87 7.01 1.98
N ILE A 179 8.48 6.81 0.72
CA ILE A 179 7.54 5.72 0.37
C ILE A 179 8.04 4.39 0.91
N GLY A 180 7.13 3.64 1.54
CA GLY A 180 7.44 2.34 2.12
C GLY A 180 8.08 2.43 3.50
N SER A 181 8.25 3.61 4.06
CA SER A 181 8.63 3.74 5.47
C SER A 181 7.43 3.46 6.38
N VAL A 182 7.72 3.14 7.63
CA VAL A 182 6.72 2.95 8.68
C VAL A 182 6.95 4.01 9.76
N VAL A 183 5.87 4.67 10.16
CA VAL A 183 5.84 5.63 11.26
C VAL A 183 5.21 4.96 12.48
N GLY A 184 5.80 5.20 13.65
CA GLY A 184 5.35 4.68 14.93
C GLY A 184 5.93 5.49 16.10
N ARG A 185 5.57 5.15 17.32
CA ARG A 185 6.18 5.78 18.50
C ARG A 185 7.64 5.34 18.63
N VAL A 186 8.45 6.21 19.22
CA VAL A 186 9.89 6.00 19.36
C VAL A 186 10.17 4.69 20.11
N GLY A 187 10.84 3.75 19.44
CA GLY A 187 11.21 2.46 20.02
C GLY A 187 10.14 1.35 19.90
N GLU A 188 8.95 1.64 19.38
CA GLU A 188 7.89 0.63 19.22
C GLU A 188 7.91 -0.09 17.86
N LEU A 189 8.64 0.44 16.87
CA LEU A 189 8.75 -0.14 15.54
C LEU A 189 9.77 -1.29 15.51
N PRO A 190 9.55 -2.37 14.72
CA PRO A 190 10.53 -3.43 14.60
C PRO A 190 11.79 -2.91 13.89
N GLU A 191 12.91 -3.58 14.13
CA GLU A 191 14.17 -3.22 13.49
C GLU A 191 14.13 -3.48 11.97
N PRO A 192 14.74 -2.61 11.14
CA PRO A 192 14.80 -2.84 9.71
C PRO A 192 15.65 -4.08 9.40
N VAL A 193 15.16 -4.93 8.51
CA VAL A 193 15.81 -6.18 8.12
C VAL A 193 16.34 -6.09 6.69
N SER A 194 17.49 -6.71 6.44
CA SER A 194 18.06 -6.93 5.11
C SER A 194 17.71 -8.29 4.53
N VAL A 195 17.12 -9.17 5.34
CA VAL A 195 16.70 -10.52 4.95
C VAL A 195 15.30 -10.76 5.46
N VAL A 196 14.42 -11.22 4.58
CA VAL A 196 13.04 -11.61 4.92
C VAL A 196 12.82 -13.07 4.59
N LYS A 197 12.09 -13.77 5.46
CA LYS A 197 11.63 -15.14 5.21
C LYS A 197 10.14 -15.09 4.94
N ILE A 198 9.74 -15.60 3.78
CA ILE A 198 8.35 -15.54 3.32
C ILE A 198 7.88 -16.97 3.12
N LYS A 199 6.90 -17.40 3.93
CA LYS A 199 6.14 -18.61 3.62
C LYS A 199 5.20 -18.26 2.47
N TYR A 200 5.43 -18.84 1.29
CA TYR A 200 4.81 -18.37 0.05
C TYR A 200 4.02 -19.47 -0.65
N GLU A 201 3.07 -19.03 -1.47
CA GLU A 201 2.32 -19.82 -2.42
C GLU A 201 2.44 -19.21 -3.81
N LEU A 202 2.66 -20.06 -4.81
CA LEU A 202 2.68 -19.64 -6.21
C LEU A 202 1.27 -19.31 -6.68
N LEU A 203 1.15 -18.23 -7.45
CA LEU A 203 -0.11 -17.87 -8.07
C LEU A 203 -0.40 -18.80 -9.25
N LYS A 204 -1.61 -19.34 -9.30
CA LYS A 204 -2.11 -20.05 -10.48
C LYS A 204 -2.49 -19.01 -11.53
N ARG A 205 -1.67 -18.90 -12.57
CA ARG A 205 -1.85 -17.94 -13.66
C ARG A 205 -2.33 -18.66 -14.91
N THR A 206 -3.35 -18.11 -15.57
CA THR A 206 -3.85 -18.59 -16.85
C THR A 206 -3.26 -17.83 -18.04
N ASP A 207 -2.64 -16.67 -17.77
CA ASP A 207 -2.12 -15.76 -18.79
C ASP A 207 -0.63 -15.97 -19.10
N ILE A 208 0.15 -16.49 -18.14
CA ILE A 208 1.60 -16.66 -18.25
C ILE A 208 2.01 -17.89 -17.45
N ASP A 209 3.00 -18.65 -17.96
CA ASP A 209 3.63 -19.72 -17.19
C ASP A 209 4.30 -19.17 -15.91
N ASN A 210 4.05 -19.83 -14.78
CA ASN A 210 4.54 -19.41 -13.47
C ASN A 210 5.24 -20.58 -12.76
N PRO A 211 6.44 -20.98 -13.24
CA PRO A 211 7.15 -22.11 -12.69
C PRO A 211 7.61 -21.84 -11.25
N PRO A 212 8.08 -22.86 -10.51
CA PRO A 212 8.67 -22.67 -9.19
C PRO A 212 9.76 -21.58 -9.18
N LEU A 213 9.87 -20.86 -8.06
CA LEU A 213 10.95 -19.90 -7.83
C LEU A 213 12.30 -20.62 -7.81
N LYS A 214 13.36 -19.92 -8.22
CA LYS A 214 14.72 -20.47 -8.30
C LYS A 214 15.67 -19.79 -7.31
N LEU A 215 16.69 -20.53 -6.88
CA LEU A 215 17.79 -19.95 -6.11
C LEU A 215 18.52 -18.89 -6.96
N SER A 216 19.02 -17.85 -6.31
CA SER A 216 19.68 -16.70 -6.94
C SER A 216 18.81 -15.92 -7.94
N GLU A 217 17.50 -16.15 -7.96
CA GLU A 217 16.57 -15.39 -8.81
C GLU A 217 16.35 -13.98 -8.25
N PRO A 218 16.48 -12.92 -9.06
CA PRO A 218 16.12 -11.57 -8.65
C PRO A 218 14.60 -11.43 -8.60
N VAL A 219 14.11 -10.89 -7.49
CA VAL A 219 12.68 -10.69 -7.23
C VAL A 219 12.41 -9.29 -6.70
N VAL A 220 11.23 -8.76 -7.02
CA VAL A 220 10.68 -7.58 -6.35
C VAL A 220 9.76 -8.05 -5.23
N VAL A 221 10.08 -7.63 -4.02
CA VAL A 221 9.31 -7.90 -2.80
C VAL A 221 8.48 -6.68 -2.46
N ASN A 222 7.18 -6.88 -2.28
CA ASN A 222 6.28 -5.86 -1.76
C ASN A 222 5.75 -6.31 -0.40
N ILE A 223 5.98 -5.51 0.63
CA ILE A 223 5.45 -5.70 1.98
C ILE A 223 4.88 -4.35 2.40
N ASN A 224 3.62 -4.31 2.82
CA ASN A 224 2.91 -3.06 3.11
C ASN A 224 2.99 -2.08 1.93
N THR A 225 3.44 -0.85 2.14
CA THR A 225 3.68 0.15 1.09
C THR A 225 5.11 0.13 0.53
N THR A 226 5.97 -0.76 1.03
CA THR A 226 7.38 -0.82 0.63
C THR A 226 7.57 -1.75 -0.56
N THR A 227 8.22 -1.24 -1.60
CA THR A 227 8.72 -2.04 -2.73
C THR A 227 10.23 -2.10 -2.68
N ASN A 228 10.79 -3.29 -2.74
CA ASN A 228 12.24 -3.50 -2.67
C ASN A 228 12.67 -4.61 -3.64
N VAL A 229 13.90 -4.52 -4.13
CA VAL A 229 14.50 -5.57 -4.96
C VAL A 229 15.34 -6.46 -4.06
N GLY A 230 15.26 -7.76 -4.27
CA GLY A 230 16.09 -8.73 -3.57
C GLY A 230 16.46 -9.91 -4.45
N VAL A 231 17.25 -10.81 -3.88
CA VAL A 231 17.67 -12.06 -4.50
C VAL A 231 17.28 -13.20 -3.58
N ILE A 232 16.70 -14.26 -4.14
CA ILE A 232 16.36 -15.47 -3.40
C ILE A 232 17.65 -16.17 -2.97
N ALA A 233 17.92 -16.15 -1.67
CA ALA A 233 19.13 -16.72 -1.09
C ALA A 233 18.94 -18.20 -0.70
N ASP A 234 17.73 -18.59 -0.32
CA ASP A 234 17.39 -19.95 0.07
C ASP A 234 15.91 -20.27 -0.25
N LEU A 235 15.64 -21.52 -0.59
CA LEU A 235 14.31 -22.07 -0.87
C LEU A 235 14.18 -23.44 -0.20
N GLY A 236 13.25 -23.56 0.73
CA GLY A 236 13.00 -24.83 1.41
C GLY A 236 11.72 -24.81 2.21
N LYS A 237 11.04 -25.97 2.29
CA LYS A 237 9.81 -26.15 3.11
C LYS A 237 8.70 -25.12 2.82
N GLY A 238 8.59 -24.65 1.57
CA GLY A 238 7.62 -23.61 1.16
C GLY A 238 7.97 -22.20 1.65
N ILE A 239 9.21 -21.98 2.10
CA ILE A 239 9.73 -20.69 2.56
C ILE A 239 10.78 -20.20 1.57
N ALA A 240 10.66 -18.95 1.14
CA ALA A 240 11.66 -18.22 0.40
C ALA A 240 12.39 -17.26 1.33
N THR A 241 13.70 -17.42 1.45
CA THR A 241 14.56 -16.44 2.14
C THR A 241 15.10 -15.47 1.10
N VAL A 242 14.72 -14.20 1.19
CA VAL A 242 15.11 -13.17 0.22
C VAL A 242 16.07 -12.18 0.89
N ARG A 243 17.25 -12.01 0.30
CA ARG A 243 18.19 -10.96 0.67
C ARG A 243 17.85 -9.69 -0.10
N LEU A 244 17.53 -8.63 0.61
CA LEU A 244 17.07 -7.36 0.05
C LEU A 244 18.25 -6.44 -0.28
N LYS A 245 18.11 -5.63 -1.33
CA LYS A 245 19.11 -4.62 -1.73
C LYS A 245 19.17 -3.47 -0.72
N LYS A 246 18.00 -3.04 -0.23
CA LYS A 246 17.86 -2.05 0.85
C LYS A 246 17.23 -2.71 2.07
N VAL A 247 17.46 -2.19 3.26
CA VAL A 247 16.71 -2.66 4.44
C VAL A 247 15.28 -2.16 4.38
N MET A 248 14.36 -2.90 4.99
CA MET A 248 12.95 -2.51 5.12
C MET A 248 12.38 -2.94 6.46
N VAL A 249 11.27 -2.33 6.86
CA VAL A 249 10.53 -2.69 8.07
C VAL A 249 9.49 -3.73 7.70
N ALA A 250 9.47 -4.86 8.40
CA ALA A 250 8.49 -5.91 8.19
C ALA A 250 8.09 -6.50 9.55
N ASP A 251 6.82 -6.37 9.92
CA ASP A 251 6.26 -7.07 11.09
C ASP A 251 6.05 -8.55 10.75
N LYS A 252 6.15 -9.43 11.76
CA LYS A 252 5.78 -10.84 11.60
C LYS A 252 4.33 -10.94 11.10
N SER A 253 4.04 -11.95 10.28
CA SER A 253 2.73 -12.17 9.67
C SER A 253 2.28 -11.09 8.67
N SER A 254 3.13 -10.09 8.35
CA SER A 254 2.84 -9.15 7.26
C SER A 254 2.66 -9.91 5.95
N LYS A 255 1.67 -9.49 5.17
CA LYS A 255 1.46 -10.03 3.82
C LYS A 255 2.60 -9.57 2.91
N ALA A 256 3.13 -10.49 2.12
CA ALA A 256 4.21 -10.25 1.18
C ALA A 256 3.80 -10.69 -0.24
N ALA A 257 4.19 -9.91 -1.23
CA ALA A 257 3.99 -10.21 -2.64
C ALA A 257 5.35 -10.27 -3.35
N LEU A 258 5.57 -11.35 -4.09
CA LEU A 258 6.81 -11.62 -4.83
C LEU A 258 6.53 -11.52 -6.32
N SER A 259 7.21 -10.58 -6.97
CA SER A 259 7.21 -10.44 -8.43
C SER A 259 8.54 -10.89 -9.00
N ARG A 260 8.50 -11.62 -10.12
CA ARG A 260 9.70 -12.02 -10.87
C ARG A 260 9.77 -11.28 -12.19
N LYS A 261 10.96 -11.25 -12.79
CA LYS A 261 11.15 -10.62 -14.10
C LYS A 261 10.76 -11.59 -15.21
N ILE A 262 9.78 -11.22 -16.03
CA ILE A 262 9.35 -11.96 -17.21
C ILE A 262 9.46 -11.02 -18.41
N GLY A 263 10.39 -11.32 -19.33
CA GLY A 263 10.78 -10.38 -20.38
C GLY A 263 11.31 -9.07 -19.79
N GLN A 264 10.67 -7.95 -20.12
CA GLN A 264 11.05 -6.61 -19.64
C GLN A 264 10.22 -6.11 -18.45
N ARG A 265 9.29 -6.91 -17.90
CA ARG A 265 8.38 -6.46 -16.84
C ARG A 265 8.45 -7.34 -15.60
N TRP A 266 8.25 -6.72 -14.45
CA TRP A 266 8.00 -7.44 -13.20
C TRP A 266 6.56 -7.92 -13.19
N ARG A 267 6.36 -9.21 -12.95
CA ARG A 267 5.05 -9.85 -12.89
C ARG A 267 4.90 -10.56 -11.56
N LEU A 268 3.77 -10.35 -10.90
CA LEU A 268 3.44 -11.01 -9.64
C LEU A 268 3.41 -12.54 -9.84
N ALA A 269 4.19 -13.25 -9.03
CA ALA A 269 4.43 -14.69 -9.17
C ALA A 269 4.03 -15.49 -7.94
N ALA A 270 4.24 -14.92 -6.75
CA ALA A 270 3.88 -15.56 -5.50
C ALA A 270 3.37 -14.52 -4.50
N TRP A 271 2.68 -15.00 -3.49
CA TRP A 271 2.23 -14.22 -2.34
C TRP A 271 2.45 -15.06 -1.09
N GLY A 272 2.44 -14.44 0.09
CA GLY A 272 2.68 -15.16 1.31
C GLY A 272 2.68 -14.27 2.54
N GLN A 273 3.27 -14.79 3.61
CA GLN A 273 3.39 -14.09 4.88
C GLN A 273 4.82 -14.19 5.42
N ILE A 274 5.24 -13.13 6.12
CA ILE A 274 6.53 -13.09 6.82
C ILE A 274 6.51 -14.04 8.02
N VAL A 275 7.56 -14.86 8.15
CA VAL A 275 7.74 -15.87 9.22
C VAL A 275 9.06 -15.70 9.97
#